data_AF-A0A832GNJ1-F1
#
_entry.id   AF-A0A832GNJ1-F1
#
_cell.length_a   1.000
_cell.length_b   1.000
_cell.length_c   1.000
_cell.angle_alpha   90.00
_cell.angle_beta   90.00
_cell.angle_gamma   90.00
#
_symmetry.space_group_name_H-M   'P 1'
#
loop_
_entity.id
_entity.type
_entity.pdbx_description
1 polymer ?
#
loop_
_entity_poly.entity_id
_entity_poly.type
_entity_poly.pdbx_seq_one_letter_code
_entity_poly.pdbx_strand_id
1 'polypeptide(L)'
;MPKNTLKSFPMSKPKVLICLLLSLFLVACAKVPDPLKIWQAREVKIKEESPLYELVQRAERYFQRGQYDLAYQYFEEIKNKYPGTPEAVFAELRLADTKFWAGEYLEAITLYEEFEKFYPNNEAIPYVIFQIGTCYYKLRQSVDRDPSFAKKAIETYQRLLQNFPQSPYTYEAEKRIKELRELLASHELYVATFYYKIKYYRGAYKRLLYLLENYGDTHAAEQARALLDRYYRQALKETEELNRGAKEDFFGGKVP
;
A
#
# COMPACT_ATOMS: atom_id res chain seq x y z
N MET A 1 25.74 -2.55 79.83
CA MET A 1 25.07 -3.10 78.63
C MET A 1 24.04 -2.09 78.13
N PRO A 2 24.29 -1.36 77.04
CA PRO A 2 23.24 -0.59 76.36
C PRO A 2 22.76 -1.31 75.10
N LYS A 3 21.44 -1.29 74.91
CA LYS A 3 20.70 -1.88 73.80
C LYS A 3 20.92 -1.05 72.53
N ASN A 4 21.43 -1.67 71.46
CA ASN A 4 21.47 -1.06 70.13
C ASN A 4 20.08 -1.12 69.49
N THR A 5 19.42 0.04 69.42
CA THR A 5 18.21 0.28 68.65
C THR A 5 18.57 0.53 67.18
N LEU A 6 18.20 -0.42 66.30
CA LEU A 6 18.22 -0.23 64.86
C LEU A 6 17.16 0.82 64.46
N LYS A 7 17.61 1.93 63.89
CA LYS A 7 16.74 2.91 63.21
C LYS A 7 16.35 2.35 61.84
N SER A 8 15.05 2.23 61.59
CA SER A 8 14.48 1.92 60.28
C SER A 8 14.63 3.13 59.34
N PHE A 9 15.10 2.87 58.12
CA PHE A 9 15.12 3.85 57.03
C PHE A 9 13.73 3.91 56.36
N PRO A 10 13.18 5.10 56.06
CA PRO A 10 11.92 5.20 55.35
C PRO A 10 12.12 4.89 53.85
N MET A 11 11.40 3.87 53.36
CA MET A 11 11.28 3.59 51.93
C MET A 11 10.53 4.73 51.22
N SER A 12 11.23 5.55 50.44
CA SER A 12 10.60 6.47 49.50
C SER A 12 10.23 5.74 48.20
N LYS A 13 8.93 5.56 48.00
CA LYS A 13 8.15 5.18 46.80
C LYS A 13 8.94 4.85 45.50
N PRO A 14 8.87 3.62 44.96
CA PRO A 14 9.52 3.23 43.69
C PRO A 14 8.80 3.71 42.42
N LYS A 15 7.76 4.55 42.52
CA LYS A 15 6.90 4.89 41.37
C LYS A 15 7.53 5.90 40.38
N VAL A 16 8.48 6.72 40.83
CA VAL A 16 9.10 7.75 39.97
C VAL A 16 10.22 7.17 39.09
N LEU A 17 10.89 6.12 39.55
CA LEU A 17 11.99 5.49 38.79
C LEU A 17 11.48 4.65 37.61
N ILE A 18 10.26 4.10 37.71
CA ILE A 18 9.61 3.33 36.63
C ILE A 18 9.19 4.24 35.47
N CYS A 19 8.82 5.50 35.74
CA CYS A 19 8.46 6.46 34.68
C CYS A 19 9.68 6.92 33.85
N LEU A 20 10.88 6.99 34.44
CA LEU A 20 12.10 7.35 33.72
C LEU A 20 12.62 6.19 32.84
N LEU A 21 12.45 4.93 33.27
CA LEU A 21 12.77 3.76 32.45
C LEU A 21 11.75 3.53 31.30
N LEU A 22 10.48 3.92 31.47
CA LEU A 22 9.51 3.92 30.37
C LEU A 22 9.76 5.05 29.34
N SER A 23 10.36 6.17 29.75
CA SER A 23 10.69 7.25 28.81
C SER A 23 11.88 6.96 27.88
N LEU A 24 12.70 5.96 28.20
CA LEU A 24 13.83 5.54 27.36
C LEU A 24 13.44 4.55 26.24
N PHE A 25 12.21 4.05 26.23
CA PHE A 25 11.71 3.13 25.20
C PHE A 25 10.86 3.79 24.10
N LEU A 26 10.57 5.09 24.19
CA LEU A 26 9.65 5.78 23.29
C LEU A 26 10.29 6.46 22.08
N VAL A 27 11.58 6.23 21.81
CA VAL A 27 12.24 6.71 20.58
C VAL A 27 12.77 5.53 19.76
N ALA A 28 11.95 4.50 19.59
CA ALA A 28 12.06 3.62 18.43
C ALA A 28 10.97 4.03 17.44
N CYS A 29 11.13 5.22 16.84
CA CYS A 29 10.48 5.48 15.57
C CYS A 29 11.14 4.49 14.61
N ALA A 30 10.51 3.34 14.40
CA ALA A 30 10.98 2.32 13.48
C ALA A 30 10.96 2.95 12.08
N LYS A 31 12.07 3.60 11.69
CA LYS A 31 12.37 3.85 10.30
C LYS A 31 12.35 2.48 9.64
N VAL A 32 11.37 2.26 8.77
CA VAL A 32 11.33 1.10 7.90
C VAL A 32 12.74 0.94 7.30
N PRO A 33 13.40 -0.22 7.46
CA PRO A 33 14.76 -0.42 7.00
C PRO A 33 14.83 -0.09 5.52
N ASP A 34 15.66 0.89 5.19
CA ASP A 34 15.98 1.22 3.81
C ASP A 34 16.60 -0.03 3.15
N PRO A 35 16.08 -0.52 2.01
CA PRO A 35 16.70 -1.61 1.26
C PRO A 35 18.18 -1.35 0.98
N LEU A 36 18.59 -0.08 0.82
CA LEU A 36 20.00 0.31 0.71
C LEU A 36 20.80 -0.12 1.93
N LYS A 37 20.26 -0.03 3.15
CA LYS A 37 20.99 -0.43 4.36
C LYS A 37 21.17 -1.94 4.45
N ILE A 38 20.22 -2.70 3.90
CA ILE A 38 20.32 -4.16 3.84
C ILE A 38 21.38 -4.54 2.80
N TRP A 39 21.34 -3.95 1.60
CA TRP A 39 22.31 -4.20 0.54
C TRP A 39 23.72 -3.71 0.89
N GLN A 40 23.86 -2.50 1.47
CA GLN A 40 25.15 -1.94 1.93
C GLN A 40 25.71 -2.66 3.16
N ALA A 41 24.88 -3.32 3.98
CA ALA A 41 25.36 -4.12 5.10
C ALA A 41 26.06 -5.42 4.63
N ARG A 42 25.84 -5.85 3.39
CA ARG A 42 26.65 -6.88 2.76
C ARG A 42 27.98 -6.22 2.38
N GLU A 43 29.02 -6.47 3.18
CA GLU A 43 30.40 -6.02 2.92
C GLU A 43 30.95 -6.61 1.60
N VAL A 44 30.45 -6.17 0.45
CA VAL A 44 31.19 -6.30 -0.80
C VAL A 44 32.22 -5.18 -0.74
N LYS A 45 33.45 -5.54 -0.35
CA LYS A 45 34.61 -4.64 -0.38
C LYS A 45 34.97 -4.32 -1.84
N ILE A 46 34.13 -3.54 -2.52
CA ILE A 46 34.57 -2.83 -3.70
C ILE A 46 35.71 -1.95 -3.22
N LYS A 47 36.88 -2.05 -3.86
CA LYS A 47 37.97 -1.12 -3.56
C LYS A 47 37.46 0.29 -3.87
N GLU A 48 37.54 1.20 -2.89
CA GLU A 48 37.04 2.58 -2.99
C GLU A 48 37.61 3.35 -4.20
N GLU A 49 38.72 2.88 -4.78
CA GLU A 49 39.38 3.45 -5.95
C GLU A 49 38.94 2.82 -7.29
N SER A 50 38.02 1.86 -7.31
CA SER A 50 37.61 1.21 -8.55
C SER A 50 36.67 2.10 -9.39
N PRO A 51 36.74 2.03 -10.74
CA PRO A 51 35.81 2.78 -11.60
C PRO A 51 34.33 2.47 -11.32
N LEU A 52 34.00 1.22 -10.94
CA LEU A 52 32.66 0.80 -10.57
C LEU A 52 32.18 1.51 -9.30
N TYR A 53 33.02 1.60 -8.27
CA TYR A 53 32.69 2.32 -7.03
C TYR A 53 32.37 3.80 -7.31
N GLU A 54 33.20 4.47 -8.10
CA GLU A 54 32.94 5.87 -8.47
C GLU A 54 31.62 6.04 -9.24
N LEU A 55 31.29 5.08 -10.11
CA LEU A 55 30.08 5.10 -10.91
C LEU A 55 28.83 4.95 -10.03
N VAL A 56 28.84 3.97 -9.11
CA VAL A 56 27.78 3.77 -8.11
C VAL A 56 27.60 5.04 -7.28
N GLN A 57 28.69 5.58 -6.73
CA GLN A 57 28.63 6.80 -5.91
C GLN A 57 28.08 8.00 -6.69
N ARG A 58 28.37 8.09 -7.99
CA ARG A 58 27.84 9.16 -8.84
C ARG A 58 26.34 8.98 -9.09
N ALA A 59 25.89 7.76 -9.44
CA ALA A 59 24.48 7.43 -9.60
C ALA A 59 23.67 7.76 -8.34
N GLU A 60 24.16 7.34 -7.18
CA GLU A 60 23.56 7.62 -5.86
C GLU A 60 23.43 9.12 -5.59
N ARG A 61 24.49 9.90 -5.83
CA ARG A 61 24.44 11.35 -5.62
C ARG A 61 23.39 12.03 -6.49
N TYR A 62 23.25 11.62 -7.74
CA TYR A 62 22.21 12.16 -8.62
C TYR A 62 20.82 11.80 -8.12
N PHE A 63 20.62 10.55 -7.71
CA PHE A 63 19.36 10.08 -7.15
C PHE A 63 18.96 10.86 -5.89
N GLN A 64 19.89 11.02 -4.94
CA GLN A 64 19.67 11.74 -3.68
C GLN A 64 19.36 13.23 -3.90
N ARG A 65 19.86 13.81 -5.00
CA ARG A 65 19.55 15.19 -5.42
C ARG A 65 18.23 15.31 -6.18
N GLY A 66 17.49 14.22 -6.38
CA GLY A 66 16.26 14.20 -7.16
C GLY A 66 16.47 14.30 -8.68
N GLN A 67 17.71 14.15 -9.15
CA GLN A 67 18.04 14.18 -10.58
C GLN A 67 17.87 12.77 -11.17
N TYR A 68 16.63 12.31 -11.24
CA TYR A 68 16.30 10.91 -11.53
C TYR A 68 16.69 10.47 -12.94
N ASP A 69 16.60 11.33 -13.94
CA ASP A 69 17.02 10.99 -15.32
C ASP A 69 18.53 10.73 -15.40
N LEU A 70 19.34 11.59 -14.77
CA LEU A 70 20.79 11.40 -14.70
C LEU A 70 21.14 10.16 -13.88
N ALA A 71 20.45 9.95 -12.75
CA ALA A 71 20.63 8.75 -11.95
C ALA A 71 20.32 7.47 -12.75
N TYR A 72 19.21 7.46 -13.50
CA TYR A 72 18.82 6.35 -14.37
C TYR A 72 19.92 6.03 -15.38
N GLN A 73 20.46 7.04 -16.07
CA GLN A 73 21.55 6.86 -17.04
C GLN A 73 22.78 6.20 -16.41
N TYR A 74 23.19 6.64 -15.21
CA TYR A 74 24.33 6.04 -14.53
C TYR A 74 24.04 4.63 -14.00
N PHE A 75 22.85 4.34 -13.49
CA PHE A 75 22.47 2.97 -13.12
C PHE A 75 22.42 2.03 -14.33
N GLU A 76 21.93 2.51 -15.47
CA GLU A 76 21.92 1.76 -16.72
C GLU A 76 23.35 1.50 -17.20
N GLU A 77 24.24 2.48 -17.08
CA GLU A 77 25.67 2.31 -17.37
C GLU A 77 26.31 1.23 -16.48
N ILE A 78 26.00 1.21 -15.17
CA ILE A 78 26.49 0.18 -14.24
C ILE A 78 26.02 -1.21 -14.68
N LYS A 79 24.72 -1.37 -14.92
CA LYS A 79 24.10 -2.62 -15.38
C LYS A 79 24.78 -3.16 -16.63
N ASN A 80 25.01 -2.28 -17.61
CA ASN A 80 25.54 -2.65 -18.92
C ASN A 80 27.05 -2.93 -18.92
N LYS A 81 27.84 -2.16 -18.15
CA LYS A 81 29.30 -2.30 -18.12
C LYS A 81 29.78 -3.40 -17.17
N TYR A 82 29.02 -3.68 -16.11
CA TYR A 82 29.42 -4.61 -15.05
C TYR A 82 28.38 -5.71 -14.80
N PRO A 83 27.90 -6.42 -15.85
CA PRO A 83 26.85 -7.42 -15.69
C PRO A 83 27.30 -8.56 -14.77
N GLY A 84 26.36 -9.10 -13.99
CA GLY A 84 26.60 -10.21 -13.05
C GLY A 84 27.25 -9.81 -11.72
N THR A 85 27.62 -8.55 -11.54
CA THR A 85 28.10 -8.02 -10.25
C THR A 85 26.92 -7.74 -9.30
N PRO A 86 27.12 -7.81 -7.97
CA PRO A 86 26.11 -7.36 -7.01
C PRO A 86 25.65 -5.92 -7.27
N GLU A 87 26.55 -5.05 -7.72
CA GLU A 87 26.30 -3.65 -8.05
C GLU A 87 25.39 -3.49 -9.26
N ALA A 88 25.50 -4.37 -10.26
CA ALA A 88 24.56 -4.39 -11.39
C ALA A 88 23.14 -4.80 -10.95
N VAL A 89 23.02 -5.81 -10.06
CA VAL A 89 21.71 -6.18 -9.48
C VAL A 89 21.13 -5.00 -8.68
N PHE A 90 21.95 -4.34 -7.88
CA PHE A 90 21.54 -3.11 -7.19
C PHE A 90 21.12 -2.00 -8.15
N ALA A 91 21.90 -1.76 -9.20
CA ALA A 91 21.57 -0.77 -10.21
C ALA A 91 20.24 -1.08 -10.91
N GLU A 92 19.93 -2.35 -11.19
CA GLU A 92 18.64 -2.76 -11.74
C GLU A 92 17.46 -2.41 -10.83
N LEU A 93 17.56 -2.67 -9.53
CA LEU A 93 16.56 -2.22 -8.57
C LEU A 93 16.44 -0.68 -8.57
N ARG A 94 17.57 0.02 -8.67
CA ARG A 94 17.61 1.48 -8.67
C ARG A 94 17.06 2.13 -9.93
N LEU A 95 17.09 1.45 -11.07
CA LEU A 95 16.35 1.88 -12.26
C LEU A 95 14.86 1.96 -11.97
N ALA A 96 14.27 0.95 -11.31
CA ALA A 96 12.87 0.99 -10.91
C ALA A 96 12.60 2.11 -9.90
N ASP A 97 13.48 2.29 -8.90
CA ASP A 97 13.36 3.38 -7.93
C ASP A 97 13.41 4.77 -8.60
N THR A 98 14.29 4.99 -9.58
CA THR A 98 14.36 6.30 -10.25
C THR A 98 13.04 6.66 -10.92
N LYS A 99 12.38 5.69 -11.58
CA LYS A 99 11.06 5.88 -12.18
C LYS A 99 9.97 6.12 -11.13
N PHE A 100 10.01 5.36 -10.03
CA PHE A 100 9.10 5.56 -8.91
C PHE A 100 9.15 6.99 -8.37
N TRP A 101 10.37 7.49 -8.10
CA TRP A 101 10.58 8.81 -7.52
C TRP A 101 10.36 9.95 -8.52
N ALA A 102 10.54 9.70 -9.82
CA ALA A 102 10.13 10.61 -10.88
C ALA A 102 8.59 10.71 -11.04
N GLY A 103 7.82 9.82 -10.40
CA GLY A 103 6.36 9.75 -10.54
C GLY A 103 5.88 8.95 -11.76
N GLU A 104 6.80 8.32 -12.47
CA GLU A 104 6.57 7.43 -13.61
C GLU A 104 6.20 6.02 -13.11
N TYR A 105 5.04 5.91 -12.48
CA TYR A 105 4.65 4.71 -11.74
C TYR A 105 4.42 3.47 -12.61
N LEU A 106 3.98 3.64 -13.87
CA LEU A 106 3.74 2.51 -14.76
C LEU A 106 5.07 1.87 -15.20
N GLU A 107 6.03 2.71 -15.58
CA GLU A 107 7.39 2.33 -15.92
C GLU A 107 8.09 1.70 -14.72
N ALA A 108 7.90 2.27 -13.52
CA ALA A 108 8.42 1.70 -12.28
C ALA A 108 7.88 0.30 -12.01
N ILE A 109 6.57 0.06 -12.20
CA ILE A 109 5.96 -1.26 -12.05
C ILE A 109 6.64 -2.27 -12.98
N THR A 110 6.81 -1.93 -14.26
CA THR A 110 7.47 -2.81 -15.22
C THR A 110 8.88 -3.18 -14.77
N LEU A 111 9.69 -2.20 -14.36
CA LEU A 111 11.07 -2.46 -13.91
C LEU A 111 11.13 -3.27 -12.61
N TYR A 112 10.20 -3.03 -11.67
CA TYR A 112 10.11 -3.84 -10.44
C TYR A 112 9.67 -5.29 -10.73
N GLU A 113 8.69 -5.49 -11.61
CA GLU A 113 8.23 -6.83 -12.01
C GLU A 113 9.34 -7.60 -12.75
N GLU A 114 10.13 -6.91 -13.58
CA GLU A 114 11.32 -7.48 -14.21
C GLU A 114 12.36 -7.89 -13.17
N PHE A 115 12.66 -7.03 -12.20
CA PHE A 115 13.58 -7.36 -11.11
C PHE A 115 13.10 -8.57 -10.30
N GLU A 116 11.81 -8.62 -9.93
CA GLU A 116 11.19 -9.75 -9.24
C GLU A 116 11.34 -11.06 -10.04
N LYS A 117 11.16 -10.99 -11.35
CA LYS A 117 11.28 -12.12 -12.27
C LYS A 117 12.71 -12.62 -12.42
N PHE A 118 13.69 -11.72 -12.54
CA PHE A 118 15.10 -12.10 -12.74
C PHE A 118 15.80 -12.49 -11.44
N TYR A 119 15.38 -11.94 -10.30
CA TYR A 119 16.00 -12.19 -9.00
C TYR A 119 15.02 -12.63 -7.91
N PRO A 120 14.23 -13.71 -8.11
CA PRO A 120 13.14 -14.10 -7.20
C PRO A 120 13.58 -14.45 -5.77
N ASN A 121 14.85 -14.78 -5.56
CA ASN A 121 15.43 -15.11 -4.26
C ASN A 121 16.20 -13.95 -3.62
N ASN A 122 16.12 -12.74 -4.19
CA ASN A 122 16.82 -11.57 -3.65
C ASN A 122 16.16 -11.10 -2.34
N GLU A 123 16.97 -10.65 -1.39
CA GLU A 123 16.48 -10.12 -0.10
C GLU A 123 15.62 -8.86 -0.24
N ALA A 124 15.74 -8.14 -1.36
CA ALA A 124 14.95 -6.95 -1.66
C ALA A 124 13.53 -7.27 -2.16
N ILE A 125 13.17 -8.53 -2.41
CA ILE A 125 11.86 -8.89 -2.97
C ILE A 125 10.67 -8.37 -2.14
N PRO A 126 10.66 -8.42 -0.79
CA PRO A 126 9.59 -7.80 0.00
C PRO A 126 9.44 -6.29 -0.25
N TYR A 127 10.56 -5.58 -0.48
CA TYR A 127 10.54 -4.17 -0.85
C TYR A 127 9.97 -3.97 -2.25
N VAL A 128 10.42 -4.77 -3.22
CA VAL A 128 9.96 -4.71 -4.62
C VAL A 128 8.44 -4.90 -4.70
N ILE A 129 7.90 -5.94 -4.05
CA ILE A 129 6.45 -6.18 -4.02
C ILE A 129 5.72 -5.01 -3.35
N PHE A 130 6.25 -4.49 -2.24
CA PHE A 130 5.68 -3.33 -1.57
C PHE A 130 5.65 -2.09 -2.49
N GLN A 131 6.71 -1.87 -3.27
CA GLN A 131 6.79 -0.73 -4.19
C GLN A 131 5.87 -0.88 -5.40
N ILE A 132 5.71 -2.07 -5.97
CA ILE A 132 4.69 -2.35 -7.00
C ILE A 132 3.29 -1.99 -6.47
N GLY A 133 2.97 -2.45 -5.25
CA GLY A 133 1.70 -2.11 -4.60
C GLY A 133 1.57 -0.60 -4.37
N THR A 134 2.68 0.08 -4.06
CA THR A 134 2.74 1.53 -3.87
C THR A 134 2.51 2.29 -5.17
N CYS A 135 3.08 1.85 -6.29
CA CYS A 135 2.79 2.41 -7.61
C CYS A 135 1.30 2.33 -7.92
N TYR A 136 0.70 1.14 -7.77
CA TYR A 136 -0.74 0.98 -7.99
C TYR A 136 -1.59 1.83 -7.03
N TYR A 137 -1.18 1.92 -5.76
CA TYR A 137 -1.82 2.81 -4.79
C TYR A 137 -1.72 4.27 -5.26
N LYS A 138 -0.59 4.74 -5.77
CA LYS A 138 -0.42 6.11 -6.29
C LYS A 138 -1.23 6.36 -7.56
N LEU A 139 -1.41 5.36 -8.42
CA LEU A 139 -2.20 5.42 -9.66
C LEU A 139 -3.72 5.34 -9.43
N ARG A 140 -4.16 4.98 -8.22
CA ARG A 140 -5.57 4.86 -7.87
C ARG A 140 -6.34 6.15 -8.22
N GLN A 141 -7.54 5.97 -8.75
CA GLN A 141 -8.41 7.07 -9.13
C GLN A 141 -9.42 7.38 -8.02
N SER A 142 -10.17 8.47 -8.19
CA SER A 142 -11.28 8.87 -7.32
C SER A 142 -12.45 7.87 -7.37
N VAL A 143 -13.35 7.98 -6.39
CA VAL A 143 -14.49 7.06 -6.18
C VAL A 143 -15.45 6.94 -7.37
N ASP A 144 -15.47 7.89 -8.29
CA ASP A 144 -16.34 7.94 -9.46
C ASP A 144 -15.73 7.29 -10.72
N ARG A 145 -14.47 6.89 -10.64
CA ARG A 145 -13.69 6.36 -11.77
C ARG A 145 -13.42 4.86 -11.64
N ASP A 146 -12.78 4.29 -12.66
CA ASP A 146 -12.42 2.88 -12.69
C ASP A 146 -11.48 2.50 -11.52
N PRO A 147 -11.85 1.50 -10.71
CA PRO A 147 -11.10 1.13 -9.52
C PRO A 147 -9.99 0.08 -9.76
N SER A 148 -9.62 -0.23 -11.02
CA SER A 148 -8.72 -1.36 -11.30
C SER A 148 -7.36 -1.23 -10.62
N PHE A 149 -6.77 -0.04 -10.57
CA PHE A 149 -5.51 0.17 -9.86
C PHE A 149 -5.62 -0.01 -8.35
N ALA A 150 -6.76 0.37 -7.74
CA ALA A 150 -6.99 0.13 -6.33
C ALA A 150 -7.08 -1.38 -6.02
N LYS A 151 -7.73 -2.16 -6.89
CA LYS A 151 -7.81 -3.63 -6.77
C LYS A 151 -6.43 -4.27 -6.91
N LYS A 152 -5.66 -3.92 -7.94
CA LYS A 152 -4.27 -4.39 -8.14
C LYS A 152 -3.36 -4.05 -6.96
N ALA A 153 -3.51 -2.87 -6.36
CA ALA A 153 -2.76 -2.48 -5.17
C ALA A 153 -3.08 -3.40 -3.98
N ILE A 154 -4.37 -3.69 -3.71
CA ILE A 154 -4.78 -4.62 -2.65
C ILE A 154 -4.20 -6.01 -2.91
N GLU A 155 -4.34 -6.55 -4.12
CA GLU A 155 -3.82 -7.87 -4.50
C GLU A 155 -2.30 -7.96 -4.26
N THR A 156 -1.57 -6.92 -4.67
CA THR A 156 -0.11 -6.87 -4.50
C THR A 156 0.30 -6.79 -3.03
N TYR A 157 -0.38 -5.98 -2.23
CA TYR A 157 -0.13 -5.91 -0.79
C TYR A 157 -0.52 -7.21 -0.08
N GLN A 158 -1.62 -7.85 -0.46
CA GLN A 158 -1.99 -9.16 0.10
C GLN A 158 -0.94 -10.22 -0.22
N ARG A 159 -0.38 -10.22 -1.43
CA ARG A 159 0.75 -11.09 -1.81
C ARG A 159 1.96 -10.87 -0.89
N LEU A 160 2.29 -9.62 -0.58
CA LEU A 160 3.37 -9.29 0.38
C LEU A 160 3.07 -9.85 1.77
N LEU A 161 1.86 -9.65 2.29
CA LEU A 161 1.48 -10.12 3.64
C LEU A 161 1.49 -11.65 3.74
N GLN A 162 1.06 -12.33 2.67
CA GLN A 162 1.03 -13.80 2.62
C GLN A 162 2.44 -14.40 2.52
N ASN A 163 3.28 -13.85 1.64
CA ASN A 163 4.59 -14.43 1.34
C ASN A 163 5.69 -13.95 2.30
N PHE A 164 5.56 -12.75 2.87
CA PHE A 164 6.56 -12.12 3.73
C PHE A 164 5.95 -11.48 4.99
N PRO A 165 5.29 -12.26 5.87
CA PRO A 165 4.57 -11.75 7.03
C PRO A 165 5.44 -11.05 8.08
N GLN A 166 6.77 -11.26 8.05
CA GLN A 166 7.73 -10.61 8.95
C GLN A 166 8.44 -9.42 8.31
N SER A 167 8.05 -9.05 7.07
CA SER A 167 8.63 -7.91 6.36
C SER A 167 8.35 -6.60 7.11
N PRO A 168 9.29 -5.63 7.12
CA PRO A 168 9.04 -4.34 7.75
C PRO A 168 7.97 -3.50 7.04
N TYR A 169 7.53 -3.92 5.85
CA TYR A 169 6.52 -3.24 5.04
C TYR A 169 5.08 -3.69 5.35
N THR A 170 4.89 -4.74 6.17
CA THR A 170 3.57 -5.33 6.42
C THR A 170 2.59 -4.35 7.05
N TYR A 171 3.02 -3.61 8.07
CA TYR A 171 2.19 -2.62 8.76
C TYR A 171 1.64 -1.54 7.81
N GLU A 172 2.50 -0.97 6.97
CA GLU A 172 2.09 0.07 6.02
C GLU A 172 1.22 -0.52 4.89
N ALA A 173 1.48 -1.76 4.47
CA ALA A 173 0.65 -2.47 3.50
C ALA A 173 -0.78 -2.73 4.03
N GLU A 174 -0.92 -3.21 5.27
CA GLU A 174 -2.22 -3.40 5.93
C GLU A 174 -3.02 -2.10 6.03
N LYS A 175 -2.36 -1.02 6.44
CA LYS A 175 -2.95 0.31 6.50
C LYS A 175 -3.49 0.75 5.14
N ARG A 176 -2.68 0.61 4.08
CA ARG A 176 -3.09 0.98 2.71
C ARG A 176 -4.19 0.07 2.17
N ILE A 177 -4.19 -1.21 2.50
CA ILE A 177 -5.31 -2.11 2.17
C ILE A 177 -6.60 -1.58 2.79
N LYS A 178 -6.59 -1.17 4.07
CA LYS A 178 -7.78 -0.61 4.71
C LYS A 178 -8.29 0.65 4.00
N GLU A 179 -7.39 1.57 3.64
CA GLU A 179 -7.73 2.77 2.88
C GLU A 179 -8.32 2.46 1.50
N LEU A 180 -7.73 1.50 0.78
CA LEU A 180 -8.20 1.07 -0.54
C LEU A 180 -9.55 0.34 -0.44
N ARG A 181 -9.77 -0.46 0.61
CA ARG A 181 -11.08 -1.09 0.87
C ARG A 181 -12.16 -0.04 1.10
N GLU A 182 -11.88 1.00 1.87
CA GLU A 182 -12.80 2.13 2.05
C GLU A 182 -13.09 2.85 0.72
N LEU A 183 -12.07 3.06 -0.12
CA LEU A 183 -12.24 3.64 -1.45
C LEU A 183 -13.15 2.78 -2.35
N LEU A 184 -12.93 1.46 -2.38
CA LEU A 184 -13.73 0.53 -3.19
C LEU A 184 -15.18 0.44 -2.68
N ALA A 185 -15.38 0.41 -1.37
CA ALA A 185 -16.72 0.46 -0.79
C ALA A 185 -17.44 1.77 -1.12
N SER A 186 -16.74 2.89 -1.02
CA SER A 186 -17.25 4.21 -1.40
C SER A 186 -17.62 4.29 -2.89
N HIS A 187 -16.83 3.66 -3.77
CA HIS A 187 -17.16 3.53 -5.20
C HIS A 187 -18.48 2.77 -5.41
N GLU A 188 -18.66 1.62 -4.75
CA GLU A 188 -19.91 0.86 -4.85
C GLU A 188 -21.12 1.65 -4.33
N LEU A 189 -20.95 2.40 -3.25
CA LEU A 189 -21.99 3.28 -2.70
C LEU A 189 -22.32 4.44 -3.65
N TYR A 190 -21.31 5.03 -4.29
CA TYR A 190 -21.48 6.06 -5.30
C TYR A 190 -22.31 5.54 -6.49
N VAL A 191 -21.96 4.36 -7.03
CA VAL A 191 -22.69 3.72 -8.13
C VAL A 191 -24.12 3.35 -7.70
N ALA A 192 -24.30 2.79 -6.51
CA ALA A 192 -25.63 2.49 -5.96
C ALA A 192 -26.51 3.75 -5.88
N THR A 193 -25.94 4.87 -5.41
CA THR A 193 -26.64 6.15 -5.31
C THR A 193 -26.99 6.72 -6.67
N PHE A 194 -26.08 6.61 -7.64
CA PHE A 194 -26.35 7.02 -9.02
C PHE A 194 -27.48 6.20 -9.64
N TYR A 195 -27.45 4.87 -9.52
CA TYR A 195 -28.50 3.98 -10.02
C TYR A 195 -29.86 4.27 -9.39
N TYR A 196 -29.88 4.58 -8.09
CA TYR A 196 -31.11 4.97 -7.42
C TYR A 196 -31.68 6.29 -7.99
N LYS A 197 -30.84 7.28 -8.27
CA LYS A 197 -31.26 8.58 -8.84
C LYS A 197 -31.91 8.43 -10.21
N ILE A 198 -31.39 7.53 -11.05
CA ILE A 198 -31.97 7.24 -12.38
C ILE A 198 -33.10 6.19 -12.33
N LYS A 199 -33.62 5.89 -11.13
CA LYS A 199 -34.72 4.93 -10.89
C LYS A 199 -34.42 3.48 -11.31
N TYR A 200 -33.14 3.11 -11.39
CA TYR A 200 -32.72 1.72 -11.56
C TYR A 200 -32.50 1.06 -10.19
N TYR A 201 -33.59 0.82 -9.46
CA TYR A 201 -33.57 0.42 -8.05
C TYR A 201 -33.06 -1.00 -7.83
N ARG A 202 -33.40 -1.95 -8.71
CA ARG A 202 -32.88 -3.33 -8.67
C ARG A 202 -31.36 -3.33 -8.75
N GLY A 203 -30.79 -2.55 -9.68
CA GLY A 203 -29.35 -2.38 -9.80
C GLY A 203 -28.73 -1.70 -8.57
N ALA A 204 -29.37 -0.64 -8.08
CA ALA A 204 -28.91 0.09 -6.89
C ALA A 204 -28.86 -0.81 -5.65
N TYR A 205 -29.92 -1.60 -5.42
CA TYR A 205 -30.00 -2.55 -4.31
C TYR A 205 -28.92 -3.63 -4.42
N LYS A 206 -28.72 -4.21 -5.63
CA LYS A 206 -27.66 -5.19 -5.87
C LYS A 206 -26.26 -4.66 -5.54
N ARG A 207 -25.99 -3.39 -5.87
CA ARG A 207 -24.72 -2.72 -5.54
C ARG A 207 -24.53 -2.58 -4.02
N LEU A 208 -25.58 -2.21 -3.27
CA LEU A 208 -25.50 -2.18 -1.80
C LEU A 208 -25.22 -3.56 -1.21
N LEU A 209 -25.87 -4.61 -1.72
CA LEU A 209 -25.61 -5.99 -1.25
C LEU A 209 -24.16 -6.39 -1.48
N TYR A 210 -23.64 -6.15 -2.69
CA TYR A 210 -22.24 -6.43 -3.01
C TYR A 210 -21.28 -5.68 -2.07
N LEU A 211 -21.55 -4.39 -1.81
CA LEU A 211 -20.77 -3.59 -0.87
C LEU A 211 -20.75 -4.23 0.53
N LEU A 212 -21.92 -4.58 1.07
CA LEU A 212 -22.04 -5.15 2.41
C LEU A 212 -21.38 -6.53 2.53
N GLU A 213 -21.42 -7.33 1.47
CA GLU A 213 -20.80 -8.64 1.39
C GLU A 213 -19.26 -8.55 1.35
N ASN A 214 -18.71 -7.63 0.55
CA ASN A 214 -17.27 -7.59 0.26
C ASN A 214 -16.50 -6.59 1.13
N TYR A 215 -17.18 -5.58 1.67
CA TYR A 215 -16.60 -4.44 2.39
C TYR A 215 -17.35 -4.08 3.68
N GLY A 216 -17.97 -5.07 4.34
CA GLY A 216 -18.80 -4.86 5.53
C GLY A 216 -18.13 -4.19 6.74
N ASP A 217 -16.79 -4.13 6.76
CA ASP A 217 -15.92 -3.50 7.75
C ASP A 217 -15.68 -1.99 7.52
N THR A 218 -16.13 -1.44 6.40
CA THR A 218 -15.88 -0.05 5.99
C THR A 218 -16.93 0.93 6.52
N HIS A 219 -16.61 2.23 6.55
CA HIS A 219 -17.59 3.26 6.90
C HIS A 219 -18.68 3.41 5.84
N ALA A 220 -18.32 3.28 4.55
CA ALA A 220 -19.30 3.20 3.47
C ALA A 220 -20.33 2.06 3.67
N ALA A 221 -19.95 0.95 4.32
CA ALA A 221 -20.89 -0.13 4.65
C ALA A 221 -21.93 0.28 5.70
N GLU A 222 -21.56 1.11 6.68
CA GLU A 222 -22.53 1.65 7.65
C GLU A 222 -23.59 2.51 6.94
N GLN A 223 -23.15 3.36 6.01
CA GLN A 223 -24.05 4.16 5.18
C GLN A 223 -24.94 3.26 4.32
N ALA A 224 -24.37 2.23 3.68
CA ALA A 224 -25.13 1.26 2.90
C ALA A 224 -26.21 0.54 3.71
N ARG A 225 -25.91 0.14 4.96
CA ARG A 225 -26.91 -0.48 5.88
C ARG A 225 -28.08 0.47 6.14
N ALA A 226 -27.82 1.76 6.36
CA ALA A 226 -28.88 2.75 6.58
C ALA A 226 -29.80 2.94 5.35
N LEU A 227 -29.29 2.68 4.14
CA LEU A 227 -30.06 2.80 2.90
C LEU A 227 -30.80 1.52 2.48
N LEU A 228 -30.46 0.38 3.09
CA LEU A 228 -30.79 -0.94 2.59
C LEU A 228 -32.31 -1.19 2.46
N ASP A 229 -33.08 -0.94 3.53
CA ASP A 229 -34.54 -1.14 3.53
C ASP A 229 -35.24 -0.27 2.47
N ARG A 230 -34.83 1.00 2.35
CA ARG A 230 -35.37 1.91 1.34
C ARG A 230 -35.12 1.41 -0.07
N TYR A 231 -33.89 0.97 -0.36
CA TYR A 231 -33.50 0.50 -1.69
C TYR A 231 -34.19 -0.83 -2.02
N TYR A 232 -34.29 -1.73 -1.04
CA TYR A 232 -35.02 -2.99 -1.16
C TYR A 232 -36.48 -2.78 -1.54
N ARG A 233 -37.22 -1.90 -0.83
CA ARG A 233 -38.63 -1.63 -1.11
C ARG A 233 -38.86 -1.07 -2.52
N GLN A 234 -37.96 -0.19 -2.99
CA GLN A 234 -38.06 0.34 -4.36
C GLN A 234 -37.73 -0.73 -5.41
N ALA A 235 -36.72 -1.56 -5.16
CA ALA A 235 -36.40 -2.68 -6.03
C ALA A 235 -37.54 -3.71 -6.13
N LEU A 236 -38.28 -3.94 -5.03
CA LEU A 236 -39.46 -4.81 -5.03
C LEU A 236 -40.59 -4.21 -5.89
N LYS A 237 -40.90 -2.92 -5.72
CA LYS A 237 -41.89 -2.22 -6.55
C LYS A 237 -41.53 -2.25 -8.03
N GLU A 238 -40.29 -1.95 -8.38
CA GLU A 238 -39.78 -2.03 -9.75
C GLU A 238 -39.94 -3.45 -10.33
N THR A 239 -39.70 -4.48 -9.51
CA THR A 239 -39.87 -5.88 -9.92
C THR A 239 -41.34 -6.21 -10.18
N GLU A 240 -42.26 -5.72 -9.35
CA GLU A 240 -43.70 -5.89 -9.59
C GLU A 240 -44.18 -5.17 -10.86
N GLU A 241 -43.70 -3.94 -11.10
CA GLU A 241 -44.02 -3.16 -12.31
C GLU A 241 -43.54 -3.87 -13.58
N LEU A 242 -42.33 -4.43 -13.56
CA LEU A 242 -41.80 -5.26 -14.64
C LEU A 242 -42.67 -6.50 -14.88
N ASN A 243 -43.00 -7.24 -13.82
CA ASN A 243 -43.82 -8.44 -13.94
C ASN A 243 -45.24 -8.16 -14.48
N ARG A 244 -45.78 -6.95 -14.25
CA ARG A 244 -47.07 -6.51 -14.81
C ARG A 244 -46.95 -5.90 -16.22
N GLY A 245 -45.74 -5.77 -16.78
CA GLY A 245 -45.49 -5.10 -18.05
C GLY A 245 -45.83 -3.60 -18.03
N ALA A 246 -45.78 -2.99 -16.85
CA ALA A 246 -46.13 -1.61 -16.57
C ALA A 246 -44.91 -0.69 -16.45
N LYS A 247 -43.69 -1.25 -16.48
CA LYS A 247 -42.47 -0.46 -16.40
C LYS A 247 -42.11 0.15 -17.76
N GLU A 248 -41.87 1.45 -17.76
CA GLU A 248 -41.39 2.20 -18.90
C GLU A 248 -39.88 2.50 -18.77
N ASP A 249 -39.19 2.57 -19.91
CA ASP A 249 -37.81 3.01 -20.02
C ASP A 249 -37.71 4.54 -19.95
N PHE A 250 -36.50 5.08 -20.07
CA PHE A 250 -36.28 6.51 -20.00
C PHE A 250 -37.02 7.31 -21.10
N PHE A 251 -37.34 6.69 -22.24
CA PHE A 251 -38.03 7.29 -23.37
C PHE A 251 -39.55 7.00 -23.38
N GLY A 252 -40.08 6.34 -22.34
CA GLY A 252 -41.49 5.94 -22.26
C GLY A 252 -41.83 4.65 -23.02
N GLY A 253 -40.83 3.93 -23.53
CA GLY A 253 -41.01 2.60 -24.14
C GLY A 253 -41.19 1.53 -23.07
N LYS A 254 -41.93 0.45 -23.35
CA LYS A 254 -42.03 -0.67 -22.38
C LYS A 254 -40.69 -1.38 -22.23
N VAL A 255 -40.27 -1.61 -21.00
CA VAL A 255 -39.10 -2.46 -20.72
C VAL A 255 -39.51 -3.92 -20.97
N PRO A 256 -38.77 -4.66 -21.82
CA PRO A 256 -39.09 -6.06 -22.13
C PRO A 256 -38.91 -7.01 -20.93
#